data_AF-A0A359HGH4-F1
#
_entry.id   AF-A0A359HGH4-F1
#
_cell.length_a   1.000
_cell.length_b   1.000
_cell.length_c   1.000
_cell.angle_alpha   90.00
_cell.angle_beta   90.00
_cell.angle_gamma   90.00
#
_symmetry.space_group_name_H-M   'P 1'
#
loop_
_entity.id
_entity.type
_entity.pdbx_description
1 polymer ?
#
loop_
_entity_poly.entity_id
_entity_poly.type
_entity_poly.pdbx_seq_one_letter_code
_entity_poly.pdbx_strand_id
1 'polypeptide(L)'
;MSVPEMSNMPQTPKILVTYATRAGATAGVAEAIAKTLTESGLSVDVLPMQEVQSLSYYAAVVAGSAIQNRQWLPEAMHFLQTHREALHQKPVALFAVCMTLAMRNGEKYRSQISDWLLPVRNLAQPVSEGLFAGVLEIRKIPSFGDRLKFRLSVLFGVWSEGDHRDWDAIRAWAKTLPSKLSLGD
;
A
#
# COMPACT_ATOMS: atom_id res chain seq x y z
N MET A 1 -36.42 -34.14 -14.90
CA MET A 1 -36.30 -32.95 -14.02
C MET A 1 -34.86 -32.51 -14.08
N SER A 2 -34.59 -31.48 -14.87
CA SER A 2 -33.24 -30.92 -15.03
C SER A 2 -32.92 -30.06 -13.80
N VAL A 3 -31.78 -30.31 -13.18
CA VAL A 3 -31.26 -29.49 -12.08
C VAL A 3 -30.98 -28.09 -12.65
N PRO A 4 -31.44 -26.99 -12.04
CA PRO A 4 -31.10 -25.66 -12.53
C PRO A 4 -29.62 -25.42 -12.26
N GLU A 5 -28.89 -25.07 -13.32
CA GLU A 5 -27.52 -24.59 -13.28
C GLU A 5 -27.47 -23.36 -12.36
N MET A 6 -26.85 -23.50 -11.20
CA MET A 6 -26.72 -22.41 -10.22
C MET A 6 -25.81 -21.32 -10.80
N SER A 7 -26.48 -20.32 -11.38
CA SER A 7 -26.11 -18.91 -11.39
C SER A 7 -24.71 -18.58 -11.90
N ASN A 8 -24.64 -18.34 -13.21
CA ASN A 8 -23.70 -17.36 -13.77
C ASN A 8 -24.20 -15.95 -13.39
N MET A 9 -24.11 -15.58 -12.09
CA MET A 9 -24.17 -14.19 -11.68
C MET A 9 -22.84 -13.54 -12.09
N PRO A 10 -22.83 -12.38 -12.76
CA PRO A 10 -21.58 -11.67 -13.03
C PRO A 10 -20.90 -11.41 -11.69
N GLN A 11 -19.78 -12.10 -11.46
CA GLN A 11 -18.96 -11.87 -10.28
C GLN A 11 -18.45 -10.44 -10.36
N THR A 12 -18.91 -9.57 -9.45
CA THR A 12 -18.37 -8.21 -9.36
C THR A 12 -16.86 -8.33 -9.24
N PRO A 13 -16.07 -7.71 -10.15
CA PRO A 13 -14.62 -7.89 -10.16
C PRO A 13 -14.07 -7.46 -8.81
N LYS A 14 -13.47 -8.42 -8.10
CA LYS A 14 -13.00 -8.24 -6.74
C LYS A 14 -11.57 -7.71 -6.73
N ILE A 15 -11.31 -6.68 -5.94
CA ILE A 15 -9.98 -6.09 -5.76
C ILE A 15 -9.38 -6.58 -4.45
N LEU A 16 -8.12 -6.97 -4.47
CA LEU A 16 -7.34 -7.15 -3.25
C LEU A 16 -6.57 -5.87 -2.95
N VAL A 17 -6.80 -5.26 -1.79
CA VAL A 17 -5.87 -4.29 -1.21
C VAL A 17 -5.02 -5.03 -0.18
N THR A 18 -3.73 -5.20 -0.45
CA THR A 18 -2.83 -5.95 0.42
C THR A 18 -1.63 -5.12 0.86
N TYR A 19 -1.16 -5.36 2.08
CA TYR A 19 -0.11 -4.52 2.66
C TYR A 19 0.87 -5.26 3.57
N ALA A 20 2.07 -4.69 3.69
CA ALA A 20 3.01 -5.00 4.77
C ALA A 20 3.21 -3.76 5.67
N THR A 21 3.19 -3.97 6.98
CA THR A 21 3.37 -2.90 7.96
C THR A 21 4.13 -3.37 9.20
N ARG A 22 4.82 -2.46 9.87
CA ARG A 22 5.47 -2.71 11.16
C ARG A 22 4.86 -1.92 12.31
N ALA A 23 4.42 -0.69 12.05
CA ALA A 23 3.86 0.22 13.06
C ALA A 23 2.39 0.60 12.78
N GLY A 24 1.74 -0.04 11.80
CA GLY A 24 0.31 0.15 11.49
C GLY A 24 -0.01 1.29 10.53
N ALA A 25 0.92 2.21 10.26
CA ALA A 25 0.67 3.34 9.36
C ALA A 25 0.20 2.89 7.95
N THR A 26 0.89 1.90 7.37
CA THR A 26 0.55 1.32 6.06
C THR A 26 -0.80 0.60 6.06
N ALA A 27 -1.17 -0.06 7.17
CA ALA A 27 -2.48 -0.70 7.29
C ALA A 27 -3.60 0.34 7.19
N GLY A 28 -3.49 1.45 7.93
CA GLY A 28 -4.48 2.53 7.82
C GLY A 28 -4.56 3.17 6.43
N VAL A 29 -3.45 3.23 5.68
CA VAL A 29 -3.48 3.67 4.27
C VAL A 29 -4.22 2.65 3.40
N ALA A 30 -3.96 1.35 3.57
CA ALA A 30 -4.67 0.27 2.88
C ALA A 30 -6.18 0.31 3.14
N GLU A 31 -6.58 0.46 4.40
CA GLU A 31 -7.98 0.59 4.82
C GLU A 31 -8.65 1.80 4.17
N ALA A 32 -7.97 2.95 4.14
CA ALA A 32 -8.52 4.16 3.51
C ALA A 32 -8.68 4.00 1.99
N ILE A 33 -7.72 3.37 1.30
CA ILE A 33 -7.82 3.04 -0.12
C ILE A 33 -9.02 2.12 -0.35
N ALA A 34 -9.12 1.03 0.41
CA ALA A 34 -10.19 0.05 0.28
C ALA A 34 -11.56 0.68 0.52
N LYS A 35 -11.71 1.46 1.59
CA LYS A 35 -12.94 2.20 1.88
C LYS A 35 -13.36 3.08 0.71
N THR A 36 -12.41 3.81 0.12
CA THR A 36 -12.67 4.70 -1.02
C THR A 36 -13.15 3.93 -2.25
N LEU A 37 -12.56 2.77 -2.52
CA LEU A 37 -12.96 1.89 -3.62
C LEU A 37 -14.34 1.27 -3.37
N THR A 38 -14.62 0.82 -2.14
CA THR A 38 -15.93 0.31 -1.75
C THR A 38 -17.03 1.37 -1.83
N GLU A 39 -16.75 2.60 -1.40
CA GLU A 39 -17.64 3.75 -1.57
C GLU A 39 -17.92 4.08 -3.05
N SER A 40 -17.06 3.62 -3.96
CA SER A 40 -17.23 3.74 -5.42
C SER A 40 -17.97 2.52 -6.02
N GLY A 41 -18.53 1.63 -5.19
CA GLY A 41 -19.33 0.48 -5.62
C GLY A 41 -18.53 -0.79 -5.93
N LEU A 42 -17.23 -0.83 -5.63
CA LEU A 42 -16.36 -1.98 -5.92
C LEU A 42 -16.32 -2.99 -4.78
N SER A 43 -16.18 -4.27 -5.12
CA SER A 43 -15.96 -5.34 -4.15
C SER A 43 -14.46 -5.41 -3.80
N VAL A 44 -14.12 -5.25 -2.53
CA VAL A 44 -12.72 -5.11 -2.07
C VAL A 44 -12.47 -5.97 -0.85
N ASP A 45 -11.40 -6.77 -0.88
CA ASP A 45 -10.82 -7.39 0.32
C ASP A 45 -9.60 -6.60 0.78
N VAL A 46 -9.39 -6.57 2.10
CA VAL A 46 -8.21 -5.98 2.71
C VAL A 46 -7.51 -7.03 3.55
N LEU A 47 -6.30 -7.42 3.17
CA LEU A 47 -5.54 -8.46 3.86
C LEU A 47 -4.07 -8.07 4.01
N PRO A 48 -3.45 -8.28 5.18
CA PRO A 48 -2.00 -8.21 5.26
C PRO A 48 -1.39 -9.28 4.33
N MET A 49 -0.24 -8.97 3.72
CA MET A 49 0.37 -9.83 2.68
C MET A 49 0.65 -11.27 3.15
N GLN A 50 0.88 -11.47 4.45
CA GLN A 50 1.10 -12.79 5.05
C GLN A 50 -0.17 -13.67 5.11
N GLU A 51 -1.35 -13.07 5.02
CA GLU A 51 -2.63 -13.79 5.06
C GLU A 51 -3.17 -14.06 3.64
N VAL A 52 -2.52 -13.54 2.61
CA VAL A 52 -2.93 -13.77 1.22
C VAL A 52 -2.47 -15.16 0.77
N GLN A 53 -3.43 -16.05 0.55
CA GLN A 53 -3.14 -17.43 0.11
C GLN A 53 -3.13 -17.57 -1.43
N SER A 54 -3.96 -16.80 -2.13
CA SER A 54 -4.08 -16.86 -3.58
C SER A 54 -4.53 -15.51 -4.16
N LEU A 55 -4.08 -15.23 -5.39
CA LEU A 55 -4.52 -14.09 -6.19
C LEU A 55 -5.53 -14.46 -7.29
N SER A 56 -5.88 -15.74 -7.41
CA SER A 56 -6.67 -16.26 -8.54
C SER A 56 -8.06 -15.66 -8.66
N TYR A 57 -8.69 -15.31 -7.54
CA TYR A 57 -10.08 -14.83 -7.50
C TYR A 57 -10.20 -13.30 -7.60
N TYR A 58 -9.08 -12.57 -7.63
CA TYR A 58 -9.08 -11.11 -7.73
C TYR A 58 -8.87 -10.67 -9.16
N ALA A 59 -9.66 -9.70 -9.59
CA ALA A 59 -9.49 -9.04 -10.89
C ALA A 59 -8.28 -8.11 -10.90
N ALA A 60 -7.95 -7.47 -9.77
CA ALA A 60 -6.84 -6.54 -9.64
C ALA A 60 -6.23 -6.58 -8.23
N VAL A 61 -5.01 -6.06 -8.11
CA VAL A 61 -4.29 -5.96 -6.83
C VAL A 61 -3.79 -4.55 -6.59
N VAL A 62 -4.05 -4.02 -5.40
CA VAL A 62 -3.42 -2.81 -4.86
C VAL A 62 -2.49 -3.25 -3.74
N ALA A 63 -1.19 -3.29 -4.00
CA ALA A 63 -0.19 -3.78 -3.04
C ALA A 63 0.59 -2.62 -2.43
N GLY A 64 0.86 -2.64 -1.13
CA GLY A 64 1.69 -1.62 -0.53
C GLY A 64 2.52 -2.01 0.67
N SER A 65 3.56 -1.23 0.93
CA SER A 65 4.50 -1.53 2.00
C SER A 65 5.04 -0.27 2.66
N ALA A 66 5.45 -0.39 3.92
CA ALA A 66 6.33 0.61 4.49
C ALA A 66 7.70 0.55 3.81
N ILE A 67 8.34 1.70 3.65
CA ILE A 67 9.76 1.79 3.27
C ILE A 67 10.60 1.90 4.54
N GLN A 68 11.50 0.95 4.73
CA GLN A 68 12.53 0.99 5.78
C GLN A 68 13.89 0.66 5.17
N ASN A 69 14.93 1.34 5.63
CA ASN A 69 16.29 1.15 5.10
C ASN A 69 16.35 1.22 3.57
N ARG A 70 15.56 2.14 2.98
CA ARG A 70 15.48 2.39 1.53
C ARG A 70 14.91 1.22 0.70
N GLN A 71 14.14 0.34 1.31
CA GLN A 71 13.52 -0.80 0.65
C GLN A 71 12.10 -1.03 1.18
N TRP A 72 11.25 -1.68 0.38
CA TRP A 72 10.05 -2.30 0.90
C TRP A 72 10.39 -3.34 1.97
N LEU A 73 9.46 -3.57 2.89
CA LEU A 73 9.65 -4.59 3.92
C LEU A 73 9.91 -5.98 3.30
N PRO A 74 10.75 -6.82 3.93
CA PRO A 74 11.10 -8.14 3.39
C PRO A 74 9.88 -9.02 3.09
N GLU A 75 8.88 -9.00 3.95
CA GLU A 75 7.60 -9.71 3.75
C GLU A 75 6.86 -9.27 2.47
N ALA A 76 6.94 -7.99 2.10
CA ALA A 76 6.33 -7.48 0.88
C ALA A 76 7.11 -7.91 -0.36
N MET A 77 8.45 -7.88 -0.28
CA MET A 77 9.30 -8.38 -1.36
C MET A 77 9.07 -9.89 -1.58
N HIS A 78 8.93 -10.66 -0.50
CA HIS A 78 8.60 -12.08 -0.58
C HIS A 78 7.24 -12.30 -1.23
N PHE A 79 6.20 -11.57 -0.83
CA PHE A 79 4.87 -11.63 -1.45
C PHE A 79 4.92 -11.39 -2.96
N LEU A 80 5.61 -10.32 -3.40
CA LEU A 80 5.72 -10.01 -4.83
C LEU A 80 6.50 -11.07 -5.62
N GLN A 81 7.53 -11.66 -5.02
CA GLN A 81 8.29 -12.75 -5.65
C GLN A 81 7.43 -14.02 -5.76
N THR A 82 6.75 -14.40 -4.69
CA THR A 82 5.89 -15.59 -4.63
C THR A 82 4.73 -15.52 -5.62
N HIS A 83 4.14 -14.34 -5.78
CA HIS A 83 2.98 -14.14 -6.66
C HIS A 83 3.30 -13.48 -8.01
N ARG A 84 4.58 -13.42 -8.39
CA ARG A 84 5.04 -12.65 -9.56
C ARG A 84 4.27 -12.97 -10.84
N GLU A 85 4.08 -14.26 -11.14
CA GLU A 85 3.36 -14.69 -12.35
C GLU A 85 1.91 -14.21 -12.35
N ALA A 86 1.22 -14.37 -11.22
CA ALA A 86 -0.16 -13.92 -11.08
C ALA A 86 -0.29 -12.40 -11.17
N LEU A 87 0.68 -11.65 -10.62
CA LEU A 87 0.73 -10.19 -10.69
C LEU A 87 0.98 -9.68 -12.11
N HIS A 88 1.79 -10.38 -12.91
CA HIS A 88 2.02 -10.03 -14.32
C HIS A 88 0.79 -10.25 -15.21
N GLN A 89 -0.18 -11.06 -14.78
CA GLN A 89 -1.38 -11.39 -15.55
C GLN A 89 -2.59 -10.51 -15.23
N LYS A 90 -2.45 -9.54 -14.32
CA LYS A 90 -3.56 -8.68 -13.90
C LYS A 90 -3.08 -7.26 -13.60
N PRO A 91 -3.95 -6.25 -13.67
CA PRO A 91 -3.55 -4.89 -13.34
C PRO A 91 -3.18 -4.76 -11.86
N VAL A 92 -2.02 -4.14 -11.61
CA VAL A 92 -1.49 -3.91 -10.26
C VAL A 92 -1.27 -2.41 -10.03
N ALA A 93 -1.71 -1.90 -8.88
CA ALA A 93 -1.29 -0.60 -8.38
C ALA A 93 -0.40 -0.79 -7.15
N LEU A 94 0.62 0.04 -6.99
CA LEU A 94 1.47 0.03 -5.80
C LEU A 94 1.23 1.26 -4.94
N PHE A 95 1.33 1.12 -3.62
CA PHE A 95 1.51 2.26 -2.75
C PHE A 95 2.64 2.05 -1.74
N ALA A 96 3.35 3.12 -1.41
CA ALA A 96 4.43 3.09 -0.45
C ALA A 96 4.21 4.13 0.64
N VAL A 97 4.52 3.75 1.87
CA VAL A 97 4.49 4.65 3.03
C VAL A 97 5.91 4.84 3.53
N CYS A 98 6.42 6.07 3.47
CA CYS A 98 7.80 6.36 3.87
C CYS A 98 7.83 7.46 4.92
N MET A 99 8.49 7.20 6.04
CA MET A 99 8.63 8.22 7.07
C MET A 99 9.42 9.43 6.59
N THR A 100 10.41 9.26 5.71
CA THR A 100 11.23 10.36 5.18
C THR A 100 10.40 11.52 4.62
N LEU A 101 9.19 11.27 4.11
CA LEU A 101 8.30 12.33 3.63
C LEU A 101 7.72 13.21 4.74
N ALA A 102 7.69 12.74 5.99
CA ALA A 102 7.31 13.50 7.18
C ALA A 102 8.45 14.36 7.76
N MET A 103 9.67 14.27 7.20
CA MET A 103 10.77 15.16 7.60
C MET A 103 10.47 16.60 7.19
N ARG A 104 11.14 17.56 7.84
CA ARG A 104 11.15 18.94 7.33
C ARG A 104 11.76 18.96 5.93
N ASN A 105 11.02 19.47 4.95
CA ASN A 105 11.34 19.39 3.52
C ASN A 105 11.38 17.95 2.96
N GLY A 106 10.62 17.02 3.54
CA GLY A 106 10.56 15.61 3.13
C GLY A 106 10.28 15.41 1.64
N GLU A 107 9.48 16.30 1.05
CA GLU A 107 9.14 16.30 -0.38
C GLU A 107 10.38 16.39 -1.29
N LYS A 108 11.49 17.00 -0.84
CA LYS A 108 12.77 17.02 -1.58
C LYS A 108 13.34 15.62 -1.82
N TYR A 109 12.98 14.65 -0.98
CA TYR A 109 13.42 13.27 -1.09
C TYR A 109 12.47 12.40 -1.92
N ARG A 110 11.34 12.93 -2.42
CA ARG A 110 10.34 12.14 -3.16
C ARG A 110 10.95 11.38 -4.33
N SER A 111 11.79 12.03 -5.13
CA SER A 111 12.49 11.39 -6.26
C SER A 111 13.37 10.23 -5.78
N GLN A 112 14.18 10.44 -4.75
CA GLN A 112 15.05 9.41 -4.20
C GLN A 112 14.25 8.23 -3.61
N ILE A 113 13.12 8.50 -2.96
CA ILE A 113 12.23 7.46 -2.42
C ILE A 113 11.58 6.67 -3.56
N SER A 114 11.24 7.34 -4.67
CA SER A 114 10.75 6.71 -5.88
C SER A 114 11.77 5.74 -6.48
N ASP A 115 13.07 6.06 -6.46
CA ASP A 115 14.13 5.16 -6.95
C ASP A 115 14.20 3.86 -6.16
N TRP A 116 13.87 3.89 -4.87
CA TRP A 116 13.82 2.70 -4.02
C TRP A 116 12.70 1.72 -4.41
N LEU A 117 11.73 2.16 -5.21
CA LEU A 117 10.67 1.31 -5.75
C LEU A 117 11.08 0.59 -7.03
N LEU A 118 12.25 0.87 -7.63
CA LEU A 118 12.71 0.20 -8.86
C LEU A 118 12.68 -1.34 -8.76
N PRO A 119 13.16 -2.00 -7.68
CA PRO A 119 13.06 -3.44 -7.55
C PRO A 119 11.61 -3.95 -7.51
N VAL A 120 10.71 -3.15 -6.93
CA VAL A 120 9.28 -3.45 -6.79
C VAL A 120 8.59 -3.36 -8.16
N ARG A 121 8.89 -2.31 -8.93
CA ARG A 121 8.40 -2.12 -10.30
C ARG A 121 8.78 -3.26 -11.22
N ASN A 122 10.00 -3.78 -11.10
CA ASN A 122 10.47 -4.92 -11.90
C ASN A 122 9.73 -6.22 -11.61
N LEU A 123 9.13 -6.36 -10.42
CA LEU A 123 8.37 -7.54 -10.01
C LEU A 123 6.88 -7.44 -10.32
N ALA A 124 6.31 -6.23 -10.29
CA ALA A 124 4.85 -6.03 -10.31
C ALA A 124 4.33 -5.21 -11.50
N GLN A 125 5.18 -4.49 -12.22
CA GLN A 125 4.83 -3.67 -13.39
C GLN A 125 3.56 -2.83 -13.20
N PRO A 126 3.54 -1.90 -12.23
CA PRO A 126 2.30 -1.24 -11.83
C PRO A 126 1.75 -0.29 -12.89
N VAL A 127 0.42 -0.22 -12.98
CA VAL A 127 -0.31 0.79 -13.77
C VAL A 127 -0.43 2.14 -13.05
N SER A 128 -0.23 2.15 -11.73
CA SER A 128 -0.31 3.36 -10.90
C SER A 128 0.51 3.20 -9.63
N GLU A 129 1.09 4.29 -9.16
CA GLU A 129 1.86 4.33 -7.91
C GLU A 129 1.37 5.47 -7.01
N GLY A 130 1.23 5.18 -5.72
CA GLY A 130 0.96 6.14 -4.66
C GLY A 130 2.14 6.19 -3.69
N LEU A 131 2.61 7.38 -3.34
CA LEU A 131 3.70 7.53 -2.39
C LEU A 131 3.30 8.54 -1.31
N PHE A 132 3.14 8.04 -0.09
CA PHE A 132 2.53 8.74 1.03
C PHE A 132 3.47 8.82 2.23
N ALA A 133 3.31 9.88 3.02
CA ALA A 133 3.99 10.00 4.31
C ALA A 133 3.40 9.03 5.34
N GLY A 134 4.16 8.74 6.39
CA GLY A 134 3.75 7.82 7.46
C GLY A 134 3.44 8.51 8.78
N VAL A 135 3.43 7.72 9.85
CA VAL A 135 3.21 8.17 11.22
C VAL A 135 4.51 8.03 12.02
N LEU A 136 4.96 9.12 12.65
CA LEU A 136 6.03 9.06 13.65
C LEU A 136 5.41 9.05 15.03
N GLU A 137 5.34 7.88 15.65
CA GLU A 137 4.97 7.71 17.06
C GLU A 137 6.20 7.22 17.83
N ILE A 138 6.91 8.14 18.51
CA ILE A 138 8.17 7.81 19.17
C ILE A 138 7.94 6.72 20.23
N ARG A 139 6.78 6.73 20.89
CA ARG A 139 6.41 5.74 21.91
C ARG A 139 6.36 4.31 21.39
N LYS A 140 6.06 4.11 20.10
CA LYS A 140 6.00 2.78 19.46
C LYS A 140 7.36 2.25 19.00
N ILE A 141 8.42 3.06 19.09
CA ILE A 141 9.78 2.63 18.73
C ILE A 141 10.29 1.66 19.80
N PRO A 142 10.64 0.40 19.48
CA PRO A 142 10.99 -0.58 20.51
C PRO A 142 12.29 -0.26 21.25
N SER A 143 13.32 0.18 20.53
CA SER A 143 14.65 0.47 21.06
C SER A 143 14.67 1.78 21.85
N PHE A 144 15.11 1.73 23.11
CA PHE A 144 15.26 2.93 23.95
C PHE A 144 16.28 3.92 23.37
N GLY A 145 17.39 3.41 22.83
CA GLY A 145 18.41 4.24 22.19
C GLY A 145 17.86 4.96 20.95
N ASP A 146 17.09 4.26 20.12
CA ASP A 146 16.49 4.88 18.94
C ASP A 146 15.36 5.84 19.32
N ARG A 147 14.57 5.53 20.37
CA ARG A 147 13.64 6.49 20.97
C ARG A 147 14.34 7.80 21.33
N LEU A 148 15.47 7.73 22.03
CA LEU A 148 16.22 8.95 22.42
C LEU A 148 16.71 9.72 21.19
N LYS A 149 17.27 9.05 20.18
CA LYS A 149 17.71 9.69 18.92
C LYS A 149 16.57 10.39 18.19
N PHE A 150 15.41 9.73 18.08
CA PHE A 150 14.23 10.34 17.44
C PHE A 150 13.71 11.52 18.25
N ARG A 151 13.68 11.46 19.59
CA ARG A 151 13.31 12.60 20.45
C ARG A 151 14.22 13.80 20.24
N LEU A 152 15.53 13.58 20.22
CA LEU A 152 16.51 14.64 19.95
C LEU A 152 16.28 15.23 18.55
N SER A 153 16.06 14.38 17.55
CA SER A 153 15.85 14.84 16.17
C SER A 153 14.54 15.62 16.00
N VAL A 154 13.50 15.31 16.77
CA VAL A 154 12.27 16.13 16.86
C VAL A 154 12.55 17.46 17.55
N LEU A 155 13.30 17.47 18.67
CA LEU A 155 13.70 18.69 19.37
C LEU A 155 14.52 19.65 18.48
N PHE A 156 15.39 19.09 17.62
CA PHE A 156 16.15 19.84 16.62
C PHE A 156 15.35 20.17 15.33
N GLY A 157 14.07 19.81 15.26
CA GLY A 157 13.17 20.17 14.15
C GLY A 157 13.45 19.43 12.84
N VAL A 158 14.14 18.29 12.88
CA VAL A 158 14.38 17.42 11.72
C VAL A 158 13.12 16.61 11.38
N TRP A 159 12.41 16.17 12.43
CA TRP A 159 11.19 15.39 12.34
C TRP A 159 10.07 16.07 13.11
N SER A 160 8.83 15.74 12.75
CA SER A 160 7.66 16.10 13.52
C SER A 160 6.98 14.81 14.01
N GLU A 161 6.74 14.69 15.32
CA GLU A 161 5.98 13.57 15.87
C GLU A 161 4.50 13.73 15.51
N GLY A 162 3.83 12.65 15.13
CA GLY A 162 2.42 12.66 14.75
C GLY A 162 2.10 11.90 13.45
N ASP A 163 0.84 12.01 13.03
CA ASP A 163 0.34 11.46 11.78
C ASP A 163 0.53 12.47 10.64
N HIS A 164 1.33 12.10 9.64
CA HIS A 164 1.61 12.94 8.48
C HIS A 164 0.96 12.42 7.21
N ARG A 165 0.11 11.40 7.31
CA ARG A 165 -0.63 10.89 6.16
C ARG A 165 -1.59 11.96 5.64
N ASP A 166 -1.39 12.34 4.38
CA ASP A 166 -2.35 13.16 3.67
C ASP A 166 -3.51 12.28 3.21
N TRP A 167 -4.56 12.23 4.03
CA TRP A 167 -5.74 11.41 3.77
C TRP A 167 -6.52 11.84 2.53
N ASP A 168 -6.49 13.12 2.18
CA ASP A 168 -7.13 13.61 0.96
C ASP A 168 -6.35 13.16 -0.27
N ALA A 169 -5.02 13.23 -0.25
CA ALA A 169 -4.18 12.69 -1.32
C ALA A 169 -4.35 11.17 -1.48
N ILE A 170 -4.44 10.42 -0.39
CA ILE A 170 -4.69 8.97 -0.42
C ILE A 170 -6.03 8.66 -1.08
N ARG A 171 -7.12 9.34 -0.65
CA ARG A 171 -8.45 9.17 -1.24
C ARG A 171 -8.48 9.61 -2.69
N ALA A 172 -7.86 10.74 -3.02
CA ALA A 172 -7.80 11.25 -4.39
C ALA A 172 -7.09 10.26 -5.30
N TRP A 173 -5.95 9.70 -4.88
CA TRP A 173 -5.27 8.66 -5.63
C TRP A 173 -6.13 7.40 -5.79
N ALA A 174 -6.75 6.91 -4.71
CA ALA A 174 -7.61 5.74 -4.73
C ALA A 174 -8.80 5.88 -5.71
N LYS A 175 -9.41 7.06 -5.80
CA LYS A 175 -10.47 7.38 -6.79
C LYS A 175 -10.02 7.27 -8.24
N THR A 176 -8.71 7.35 -8.52
CA THR A 176 -8.18 7.18 -9.89
C THR A 176 -7.94 5.71 -10.26
N LEU A 177 -7.97 4.80 -9.28
CA LEU A 177 -7.60 3.40 -9.54
C LEU A 177 -8.62 2.63 -10.37
N PRO A 178 -9.95 2.79 -10.23
CA PRO A 178 -10.91 2.00 -11.01
C PRO A 178 -10.66 2.11 -12.52
N SER A 179 -10.48 3.34 -13.03
CA SER A 179 -10.18 3.57 -14.44
C SER A 179 -8.81 3.03 -14.87
N LYS A 180 -7.78 3.15 -14.02
CA LYS A 180 -6.42 2.65 -14.33
C LYS A 180 -6.30 1.14 -14.26
N LEU A 181 -7.10 0.49 -13.41
CA LEU A 181 -7.15 -0.96 -13.28
C LEU A 181 -8.12 -1.59 -14.30
N SER A 182 -8.73 -0.79 -15.18
CA SER A 182 -9.75 -1.22 -16.15
C SER A 182 -10.90 -1.97 -15.47
N LEU A 183 -11.30 -1.51 -14.29
CA LEU A 183 -12.38 -2.08 -13.50
C LEU A 183 -13.64 -1.26 -13.73
N GLY A 184 -14.50 -1.77 -14.61
CA GLY A 184 -15.76 -1.15 -15.02
C GLY A 184 -15.65 -0.43 -16.36
N ASP A 185 -16.59 -0.78 -17.26
CA ASP A 185 -17.11 0.13 -18.29
C ASP A 185 -18.34 0.85 -17.71
#